data_AF-A0A401FM10-F1
#
_entry.id   AF-A0A401FM10-F1
#
_cell.length_a   1.000
_cell.length_b   1.000
_cell.length_c   1.000
_cell.angle_alpha   90.00
_cell.angle_beta   90.00
_cell.angle_gamma   90.00
#
_symmetry.space_group_name_H-M   'P 1'
#
loop_
_entity.id
_entity.type
_entity.pdbx_description
1 polymer ?
#
loop_
_entity_poly.entity_id
_entity_poly.type
_entity_poly.pdbx_seq_one_letter_code
_entity_poly.pdbx_strand_id
1 'polypeptide(L)'
;MKINQFAYVPTTHDQIVKELADIRFLTPKTKKVFDPVMLYRQFLMKFMLEKQGHATRERLLTTIMATPEQSVDEYTKTNATITHQAFYNVALQLLQFELGVDFSDLTNPIQVMRDFGLPVSKAADPFNREALVDAWYLMLNTRTKYGQTLIDYLAGQGYYAQFGRDSGLKKPLFFNGKAQAVFNTSKLIREVVYVEAPIDSDHDGNRDLVKLEVIRPNETNKGIKVPVVFTASPYDQGTNDETADKLTHNVSNDQLTHKEPNTLTKDDVTAADPNTSLPPETKPEQITDTAEESFTKTWTYTLNDYLLARGFAVVYSAGIGTKDSDGYRTTGSIDETISTTAVIEWLSHQRIAFTNRTDSVGIKAWWSNGNVGMTGRSYLGTLANAAILSGVPGLKPR
;
A
#
# COMPACT_ATOMS: atom_id res chain seq x y z
N MET A 1 -0.52 -26.43 -1.43
CA MET A 1 -0.59 -24.97 -1.70
C MET A 1 0.76 -24.53 -2.28
N LYS A 2 0.82 -23.58 -3.22
CA LYS A 2 2.08 -22.98 -3.70
C LYS A 2 2.06 -21.48 -3.47
N ILE A 3 3.04 -20.97 -2.73
CA ILE A 3 3.16 -19.56 -2.34
C ILE A 3 4.25 -18.91 -3.21
N ASN A 4 3.86 -18.47 -4.40
CA ASN A 4 4.78 -17.83 -5.32
C ASN A 4 5.18 -16.43 -4.83
N GLN A 5 6.46 -16.07 -5.01
CA GLN A 5 7.01 -14.78 -4.61
C GLN A 5 7.82 -14.15 -5.75
N PHE A 6 7.28 -13.08 -6.34
CA PHE A 6 7.92 -12.34 -7.43
C PHE A 6 8.57 -11.03 -6.97
N ALA A 7 8.25 -10.57 -5.76
CA ALA A 7 8.68 -9.28 -5.25
C ALA A 7 10.03 -9.33 -4.50
N TYR A 8 10.65 -10.50 -4.32
CA TYR A 8 11.97 -10.58 -3.68
C TYR A 8 13.04 -9.99 -4.61
N VAL A 9 13.81 -9.03 -4.11
CA VAL A 9 14.92 -8.44 -4.84
C VAL A 9 16.21 -9.14 -4.40
N PRO A 10 16.96 -9.81 -5.29
CA PRO A 10 18.27 -10.36 -4.97
C PRO A 10 19.17 -9.26 -4.39
N THR A 11 19.76 -9.51 -3.22
CA THR A 11 20.47 -8.50 -2.42
C THR A 11 21.84 -9.05 -2.03
N THR A 12 22.89 -8.23 -2.12
CA THR A 12 24.25 -8.62 -1.73
C THR A 12 24.39 -8.71 -0.21
N HIS A 13 25.37 -9.48 0.29
CA HIS A 13 25.61 -9.62 1.72
C HIS A 13 25.78 -8.27 2.44
N ASP A 14 26.58 -7.36 1.89
CA ASP A 14 26.81 -6.05 2.50
C ASP A 14 25.52 -5.22 2.62
N GLN A 15 24.67 -5.28 1.60
CA GLN A 15 23.37 -4.61 1.63
C GLN A 15 22.40 -5.30 2.60
N ILE A 16 22.42 -6.64 2.70
CA ILE A 16 21.66 -7.40 3.70
C ILE A 16 22.05 -6.94 5.12
N VAL A 17 23.35 -6.90 5.42
CA VAL A 17 23.89 -6.47 6.72
C VAL A 17 23.44 -5.04 7.03
N LYS A 18 23.52 -4.14 6.03
CA LYS A 18 23.07 -2.75 6.17
C LYS A 18 21.56 -2.67 6.45
N GLU A 19 20.74 -3.37 5.69
CA GLU A 19 19.28 -3.33 5.84
C GLU A 19 18.82 -3.92 7.17
N LEU A 20 19.39 -5.05 7.60
CA LEU A 20 19.12 -5.62 8.92
C LEU A 20 19.50 -4.66 10.05
N ALA A 21 20.55 -3.86 9.89
CA ALA A 21 20.91 -2.82 10.85
C ALA A 21 19.95 -1.61 10.80
N ASP A 22 19.57 -1.18 9.60
CA ASP A 22 18.60 -0.09 9.38
C ASP A 22 17.25 -0.43 10.03
N ILE A 23 16.79 -1.68 9.98
CA ILE A 23 15.57 -2.16 10.68
C ILE A 23 15.81 -2.62 12.14
N ARG A 24 17.00 -2.35 12.70
CA ARG A 24 17.40 -2.67 14.08
C ARG A 24 17.53 -4.16 14.42
N PHE A 25 17.39 -5.08 13.47
CA PHE A 25 17.52 -6.52 13.70
C PHE A 25 18.98 -6.92 14.00
N LEU A 26 19.92 -6.42 13.19
CA LEU A 26 21.36 -6.58 13.39
C LEU A 26 21.93 -5.34 14.10
N THR A 27 21.95 -5.39 15.43
CA THR A 27 22.47 -4.31 16.29
C THR A 27 24.00 -4.22 16.28
N PRO A 28 24.61 -3.10 16.72
CA PRO A 28 26.07 -3.02 16.90
C PRO A 28 26.66 -4.11 17.80
N LYS A 29 25.88 -4.60 18.79
CA LYS A 29 26.28 -5.70 19.67
C LYS A 29 26.23 -7.03 18.93
N THR A 30 25.11 -7.35 18.28
CA THR A 30 24.93 -8.63 17.58
C THR A 30 25.81 -8.74 16.33
N LYS A 31 26.18 -7.61 15.70
CA LYS A 31 27.16 -7.58 14.60
C LYS A 31 28.54 -8.13 15.00
N LYS A 32 28.94 -8.02 16.28
CA LYS A 32 30.22 -8.53 16.78
C LYS A 32 30.19 -10.00 17.18
N VAL A 33 29.03 -10.66 17.15
CA VAL A 33 28.90 -12.08 17.47
C VAL A 33 29.40 -12.89 16.27
N PHE A 34 30.48 -13.63 16.45
CA PHE A 34 31.09 -14.45 15.40
C PHE A 34 30.50 -15.85 15.34
N ASP A 35 30.10 -16.40 16.49
CA ASP A 35 29.51 -17.72 16.59
C ASP A 35 28.09 -17.76 15.96
N PRO A 36 27.85 -18.63 14.96
CA PRO A 36 26.55 -18.71 14.29
C PRO A 36 25.39 -19.09 15.22
N VAL A 37 25.62 -19.98 16.19
CA VAL A 37 24.56 -20.45 17.10
C VAL A 37 24.12 -19.33 18.05
N MET A 38 25.08 -18.61 18.61
CA MET A 38 24.83 -17.43 19.43
C MET A 38 24.13 -16.33 18.63
N LEU A 39 24.57 -16.06 17.40
CA LEU A 39 23.93 -15.06 16.54
C LEU A 39 22.48 -15.46 16.21
N TYR A 40 22.25 -16.73 15.89
CA TYR A 40 20.91 -17.26 15.63
C TYR A 40 19.98 -17.10 16.83
N ARG A 41 20.45 -17.44 18.03
CA ARG A 41 19.68 -17.23 19.26
C ARG A 41 19.36 -15.75 19.48
N GLN A 42 20.29 -14.84 19.21
CA GLN A 42 20.04 -13.39 19.32
C GLN A 42 18.99 -12.92 18.30
N PHE A 43 19.00 -13.46 17.08
CA PHE A 43 17.97 -13.18 16.07
C PHE A 43 16.59 -13.69 16.50
N LEU A 44 16.50 -14.89 17.05
CA LEU A 44 15.25 -15.41 17.61
C LEU A 44 14.74 -14.53 18.76
N MET A 45 15.61 -14.12 19.68
CA MET A 45 15.24 -13.22 20.78
C MET A 45 14.79 -11.82 20.30
N LYS A 46 15.32 -11.37 19.14
CA LYS A 46 14.98 -10.10 18.50
C LYS A 46 13.71 -10.18 17.63
N PHE A 47 13.38 -11.37 17.14
CA PHE A 47 12.11 -11.66 16.45
C PHE A 47 10.92 -11.36 17.36
N MET A 48 11.05 -11.67 18.65
CA MET A 48 10.07 -11.27 19.65
C MET A 48 10.25 -9.79 20.06
N LEU A 49 9.14 -9.11 20.37
CA LEU A 49 9.14 -7.68 20.67
C LEU A 49 9.92 -7.39 21.97
N GLU A 50 10.81 -6.40 21.95
CA GLU A 50 11.70 -6.05 23.07
C GLU A 50 10.96 -5.55 24.31
N LYS A 51 9.72 -5.09 24.14
CA LYS A 51 8.83 -4.75 25.26
C LYS A 51 8.43 -5.97 26.10
N GLN A 52 8.58 -7.18 25.57
CA GLN A 52 8.34 -8.42 26.31
C GLN A 52 9.54 -8.74 27.20
N GLY A 53 9.27 -9.21 28.42
CA GLY A 53 10.31 -9.62 29.36
C GLY A 53 11.23 -10.69 28.79
N HIS A 54 12.51 -10.69 29.21
CA HIS A 54 13.50 -11.66 28.74
C HIS A 54 13.05 -13.11 28.95
N ALA A 55 12.60 -13.45 30.16
CA ALA A 55 12.13 -14.79 30.49
C ALA A 55 10.92 -15.22 29.63
N THR A 56 10.03 -14.28 29.29
CA THR A 56 8.90 -14.56 28.40
C THR A 56 9.38 -14.96 27.01
N ARG A 57 10.37 -14.24 26.47
CA ARG A 57 10.95 -14.52 25.16
C ARG A 57 11.74 -15.83 25.15
N GLU A 58 12.49 -16.13 26.21
CA GLU A 58 13.17 -17.43 26.35
C GLU A 58 12.18 -18.60 26.43
N ARG A 59 11.07 -18.44 27.16
CA ARG A 59 10.02 -19.45 27.20
C ARG A 59 9.42 -19.72 25.81
N LEU A 60 9.31 -18.71 24.94
CA LEU A 60 8.84 -18.92 23.57
C LEU A 60 9.82 -19.74 22.72
N LEU A 61 11.12 -19.74 23.04
CA LEU A 61 12.09 -20.61 22.37
C LEU A 61 11.88 -22.09 22.74
N THR A 62 11.28 -22.39 23.89
CA THR A 62 11.00 -23.79 24.28
C THR A 62 9.79 -24.36 23.56
N THR A 63 8.99 -23.52 22.87
CA THR A 63 7.78 -23.95 22.15
C THR A 63 7.99 -24.14 20.66
N ILE A 64 9.20 -23.92 20.16
CA ILE A 64 9.55 -24.05 18.74
C ILE A 64 10.55 -25.18 18.60
N MET A 65 10.29 -26.13 17.71
CA MET A 65 11.16 -27.29 17.50
C MET A 65 12.24 -27.01 16.45
N ALA A 66 13.50 -27.34 16.76
CA ALA A 66 14.61 -27.29 15.80
C ALA A 66 14.84 -28.66 15.15
N THR A 67 14.67 -29.75 15.91
CA THR A 67 14.70 -31.14 15.42
C THR A 67 13.46 -31.88 15.95
N PRO A 68 13.20 -33.14 15.55
CA PRO A 68 12.11 -33.91 16.17
C PRO A 68 12.25 -34.07 17.69
N GLU A 69 13.48 -34.02 18.22
CA GLU A 69 13.79 -34.28 19.63
C GLU A 69 14.12 -33.01 20.43
N GLN A 70 14.54 -31.92 19.78
CA GLN A 70 15.04 -30.72 20.47
C GLN A 70 14.22 -29.47 20.13
N SER A 71 13.83 -28.73 21.17
CA SER A 71 13.39 -27.34 21.02
C SER A 71 14.55 -26.45 20.56
N VAL A 72 14.26 -25.28 19.97
CA VAL A 72 15.31 -24.35 19.55
C VAL A 72 16.05 -23.75 20.75
N ASP A 73 15.40 -23.67 21.91
CA ASP A 73 16.08 -23.31 23.17
C ASP A 73 17.17 -24.33 23.54
N GLU A 74 16.83 -25.62 23.55
CA GLU A 74 17.77 -26.70 23.86
C GLU A 74 18.87 -26.81 22.79
N TYR A 75 18.46 -26.76 21.51
CA TYR A 75 19.37 -26.86 20.38
C TYR A 75 20.47 -25.81 20.45
N THR A 76 20.10 -24.54 20.69
CA THR A 76 21.06 -23.42 20.77
C THR A 76 21.95 -23.42 22.02
N LYS A 77 21.69 -24.30 22.99
CA LYS A 77 22.52 -24.49 24.19
C LYS A 77 23.46 -25.69 24.08
N THR A 78 23.14 -26.65 23.23
CA THR A 78 23.81 -27.97 23.19
C THR A 78 24.57 -28.25 21.90
N ASN A 79 24.21 -27.58 20.79
CA ASN A 79 24.85 -27.78 19.49
C ASN A 79 25.81 -26.64 19.15
N ALA A 80 26.86 -26.95 18.37
CA ALA A 80 27.92 -26.01 17.98
C ALA A 80 27.72 -25.39 16.58
N THR A 81 26.72 -25.85 15.82
CA THR A 81 26.46 -25.40 14.45
C THR A 81 24.96 -25.21 14.22
N ILE A 82 24.58 -24.46 13.18
CA ILE A 82 23.19 -24.34 12.71
C ILE A 82 23.06 -25.14 11.42
N THR A 83 22.44 -26.32 11.50
CA THR A 83 22.16 -27.11 10.31
C THR A 83 20.97 -26.55 9.52
N HIS A 84 20.87 -26.91 8.24
CA HIS A 84 19.70 -26.59 7.44
C HIS A 84 18.41 -27.15 8.05
N GLN A 85 18.44 -28.39 8.56
CA GLN A 85 17.29 -28.99 9.23
C GLN A 85 16.83 -28.12 10.41
N ALA A 86 17.74 -27.73 11.30
CA ALA A 86 17.43 -26.90 12.45
C ALA A 86 16.86 -25.54 12.07
N PHE A 87 17.49 -24.87 11.11
CA PHE A 87 17.04 -23.55 10.64
C PHE A 87 15.65 -23.62 10.00
N TYR A 88 15.41 -24.56 9.07
CA TYR A 88 14.17 -24.59 8.31
C TYR A 88 12.98 -25.15 9.07
N ASN A 89 13.19 -26.05 10.05
CA ASN A 89 12.14 -26.44 10.99
C ASN A 89 11.62 -25.23 11.77
N VAL A 90 12.53 -24.42 12.30
CA VAL A 90 12.17 -23.17 13.00
C VAL A 90 11.54 -22.16 12.02
N ALA A 91 12.11 -22.00 10.82
CA ALA A 91 11.58 -21.09 9.82
C ALA A 91 10.13 -21.40 9.44
N LEU A 92 9.78 -22.67 9.22
CA LEU A 92 8.39 -23.08 8.92
C LEU A 92 7.43 -22.65 10.03
N GLN A 93 7.78 -22.88 11.29
CA GLN A 93 6.97 -22.48 12.46
C GLN A 93 6.86 -20.95 12.58
N LEU A 94 7.95 -20.21 12.36
CA LEU A 94 7.92 -18.73 12.35
C LEU A 94 7.13 -18.16 11.17
N LEU A 95 7.13 -18.85 10.03
CA LEU A 95 6.28 -18.58 8.86
C LEU A 95 4.83 -19.06 9.06
N GLN A 96 4.51 -19.48 10.30
CA GLN A 96 3.21 -19.86 10.80
C GLN A 96 2.69 -21.22 10.28
N PHE A 97 3.52 -22.03 9.61
CA PHE A 97 3.16 -23.40 9.25
C PHE A 97 3.15 -24.31 10.49
N GLU A 98 2.15 -25.18 10.57
CA GLU A 98 1.88 -26.02 11.74
C GLU A 98 2.27 -27.47 11.49
N LEU A 99 3.12 -28.02 12.37
CA LEU A 99 3.46 -29.45 12.38
C LEU A 99 2.20 -30.28 12.70
N GLY A 100 1.96 -31.35 11.94
CA GLY A 100 0.78 -32.21 12.06
C GLY A 100 -0.46 -31.69 11.31
N VAL A 101 -0.41 -30.46 10.78
CA VAL A 101 -1.49 -29.87 9.98
C VAL A 101 -1.00 -29.56 8.58
N ASP A 102 0.05 -28.73 8.46
CA ASP A 102 0.61 -28.30 7.19
C ASP A 102 1.72 -29.25 6.68
N PHE A 103 2.44 -29.90 7.59
CA PHE A 103 3.49 -30.89 7.26
C PHE A 103 3.61 -31.97 8.36
N SER A 104 4.10 -33.17 8.01
CA SER A 104 4.00 -34.37 8.85
C SER A 104 5.07 -34.52 9.92
N ASP A 105 6.30 -34.09 9.64
CA ASP A 105 7.46 -34.33 10.49
C ASP A 105 8.55 -33.27 10.28
N LEU A 106 9.57 -33.31 11.14
CA LEU A 106 10.68 -32.36 11.19
C LEU A 106 11.97 -32.91 10.53
N THR A 107 11.86 -33.95 9.70
CA THR A 107 13.03 -34.65 9.12
C THR A 107 13.53 -33.97 7.85
N ASN A 108 12.63 -33.47 6.99
CA ASN A 108 12.97 -32.94 5.67
C ASN A 108 12.41 -31.52 5.41
N PRO A 109 12.69 -30.51 6.25
CA PRO A 109 12.05 -29.20 6.15
C PRO A 109 12.39 -28.44 4.86
N ILE A 110 13.55 -28.69 4.24
CA ILE A 110 13.86 -28.11 2.92
C ILE A 110 12.87 -28.59 1.86
N GLN A 111 12.50 -29.87 1.88
CA GLN A 111 11.53 -30.40 0.92
C GLN A 111 10.15 -29.78 1.17
N VAL A 112 9.74 -29.65 2.43
CA VAL A 112 8.51 -28.95 2.82
C VAL A 112 8.50 -27.50 2.29
N MET A 113 9.59 -26.75 2.46
CA MET A 113 9.72 -25.40 1.91
C MET A 113 9.51 -25.39 0.38
N ARG A 114 10.14 -26.32 -0.36
CA ARG A 114 9.99 -26.45 -1.82
C ARG A 114 8.58 -26.86 -2.24
N ASP A 115 7.94 -27.73 -1.46
CA ASP A 115 6.58 -28.20 -1.70
C ASP A 115 5.56 -27.07 -1.55
N PHE A 116 5.81 -26.12 -0.65
CA PHE A 116 5.06 -24.86 -0.56
C PHE A 116 5.52 -23.77 -1.54
N GLY A 117 6.62 -23.97 -2.27
CA GLY A 117 7.18 -22.96 -3.17
C GLY A 117 7.92 -21.82 -2.46
N LEU A 118 8.33 -22.04 -1.21
CA LEU A 118 9.07 -21.08 -0.40
C LEU A 118 10.57 -21.12 -0.75
N PRO A 119 11.27 -19.98 -0.67
CA PRO A 119 12.68 -19.90 -1.01
C PRO A 119 13.57 -20.55 0.07
N VAL A 120 14.67 -21.14 -0.38
CA VAL A 120 15.68 -21.81 0.46
C VAL A 120 17.05 -21.23 0.10
N SER A 121 17.92 -21.07 1.09
CA SER A 121 19.30 -20.62 0.91
C SER A 121 20.07 -21.61 0.05
N LYS A 122 21.01 -21.09 -0.74
CA LYS A 122 21.94 -21.90 -1.54
C LYS A 122 23.27 -22.16 -0.82
N ALA A 123 23.44 -21.65 0.40
CA ALA A 123 24.68 -21.83 1.14
C ALA A 123 24.88 -23.29 1.59
N ALA A 124 26.10 -23.61 2.02
CA ALA A 124 26.44 -24.93 2.53
C ALA A 124 25.81 -25.18 3.91
N ASP A 125 25.59 -26.47 4.20
CA ASP A 125 25.16 -26.99 5.50
C ASP A 125 26.39 -27.49 6.28
N PRO A 126 26.63 -27.09 7.54
CA PRO A 126 25.90 -26.09 8.32
C PRO A 126 26.21 -24.64 7.92
N PHE A 127 25.31 -23.73 8.28
CA PHE A 127 25.51 -22.31 8.01
C PHE A 127 26.72 -21.77 8.78
N ASN A 128 27.65 -21.15 8.05
CA ASN A 128 28.57 -20.18 8.64
C ASN A 128 27.80 -18.88 8.99
N ARG A 129 28.46 -17.95 9.67
CA ARG A 129 27.84 -16.71 10.14
C ARG A 129 27.23 -15.86 9.03
N GLU A 130 27.93 -15.67 7.91
CA GLU A 130 27.45 -14.82 6.81
C GLU A 130 26.24 -15.46 6.13
N ALA A 131 26.33 -16.76 5.84
CA ALA A 131 25.23 -17.54 5.28
C ALA A 131 24.00 -17.54 6.19
N LEU A 132 24.17 -17.58 7.51
CA LEU A 132 23.08 -17.47 8.48
C LEU A 132 22.40 -16.09 8.43
N VAL A 133 23.18 -15.01 8.33
CA VAL A 133 22.66 -13.64 8.18
C VAL A 133 21.82 -13.53 6.91
N ASP A 134 22.33 -14.06 5.80
CA ASP A 134 21.64 -14.03 4.51
C ASP A 134 20.37 -14.90 4.52
N ALA A 135 20.44 -16.10 5.13
CA ALA A 135 19.29 -16.98 5.28
C ALA A 135 18.19 -16.36 6.16
N TRP A 136 18.58 -15.66 7.23
CA TRP A 136 17.63 -14.93 8.09
C TRP A 136 16.98 -13.76 7.34
N TYR A 137 17.75 -12.99 6.57
CA TYR A 137 17.22 -11.93 5.73
C TYR A 137 16.24 -12.46 4.68
N LEU A 138 16.56 -13.57 4.03
CA LEU A 138 15.66 -14.25 3.11
C LEU A 138 14.36 -14.64 3.84
N MET A 139 14.46 -15.24 5.03
CA MET A 139 13.31 -15.63 5.84
C MET A 139 12.41 -14.45 6.22
N LEU A 140 12.98 -13.31 6.62
CA LEU A 140 12.21 -12.08 6.88
C LEU A 140 11.44 -11.61 5.63
N ASN A 141 11.99 -11.83 4.44
CA ASN A 141 11.32 -11.53 3.18
C ASN A 141 10.39 -12.64 2.68
N THR A 142 10.42 -13.84 3.25
CA THR A 142 9.58 -14.97 2.83
C THR A 142 8.13 -14.77 3.27
N ARG A 143 7.19 -15.17 2.42
CA ARG A 143 5.76 -15.17 2.74
C ARG A 143 5.40 -16.24 3.77
N THR A 144 4.64 -15.83 4.78
CA THR A 144 3.97 -16.71 5.74
C THR A 144 2.85 -17.50 5.05
N LYS A 145 2.28 -18.50 5.75
CA LYS A 145 1.11 -19.23 5.23
C LYS A 145 -0.12 -18.35 4.95
N TYR A 146 -0.19 -17.16 5.56
CA TYR A 146 -1.27 -16.18 5.36
C TYR A 146 -0.95 -15.11 4.30
N GLY A 147 0.14 -15.26 3.55
CA GLY A 147 0.42 -14.51 2.32
C GLY A 147 1.23 -13.21 2.48
N GLN A 148 1.32 -12.64 3.69
CA GLN A 148 2.23 -11.52 3.97
C GLN A 148 3.67 -11.99 4.19
N THR A 149 4.67 -11.14 3.93
CA THR A 149 6.06 -11.43 4.30
C THR A 149 6.22 -11.50 5.81
N LEU A 150 7.23 -12.22 6.30
CA LEU A 150 7.47 -12.35 7.73
C LEU A 150 7.79 -11.00 8.39
N ILE A 151 8.49 -10.10 7.71
CA ILE A 151 8.74 -8.74 8.20
C ILE A 151 7.47 -7.90 8.30
N ASP A 152 6.50 -8.09 7.39
CA ASP A 152 5.18 -7.45 7.49
C ASP A 152 4.36 -8.02 8.65
N TYR A 153 4.43 -9.34 8.89
CA TYR A 153 3.82 -9.96 10.06
C TYR A 153 4.39 -9.35 11.36
N LEU A 154 5.71 -9.20 11.46
CA LEU A 154 6.36 -8.55 12.60
C LEU A 154 5.95 -7.08 12.73
N ALA A 155 5.84 -6.34 11.62
CA ALA A 155 5.35 -4.98 11.64
C ALA A 155 3.93 -4.90 12.23
N GLY A 156 3.03 -5.82 11.86
CA GLY A 156 1.68 -5.94 12.41
C GLY A 156 1.65 -6.28 13.90
N GLN A 157 2.65 -7.01 14.42
CA GLN A 157 2.82 -7.24 15.86
C GLN A 157 3.33 -5.98 16.61
N GLY A 158 3.76 -4.94 15.89
CA GLY A 158 4.28 -3.70 16.45
C GLY A 158 5.81 -3.64 16.48
N TYR A 159 6.51 -4.40 15.64
CA TYR A 159 7.98 -4.40 15.58
C TYR A 159 8.56 -3.00 15.35
N TYR A 160 8.01 -2.21 14.42
CA TYR A 160 8.50 -0.85 14.20
C TYR A 160 8.00 0.13 15.28
N ALA A 161 6.80 -0.08 15.80
CA ALA A 161 6.20 0.79 16.82
C ALA A 161 7.03 0.84 18.12
N GLN A 162 7.70 -0.26 18.48
CA GLN A 162 8.57 -0.30 19.66
C GLN A 162 9.77 0.67 19.57
N PHE A 163 10.15 1.08 18.35
CA PHE A 163 11.21 2.05 18.09
C PHE A 163 10.67 3.47 17.87
N GLY A 164 9.40 3.76 18.21
CA GLY A 164 8.78 5.06 17.95
C GLY A 164 9.46 6.27 18.61
N ARG A 165 10.35 6.05 19.59
CA ARG A 165 11.19 7.08 20.24
C ARG A 165 12.62 7.16 19.67
N ASP A 166 13.00 6.24 18.78
CA ASP A 166 14.31 6.27 18.11
C ASP A 166 14.30 7.32 16.98
N SER A 167 14.90 8.48 17.24
CA SER A 167 15.05 9.54 16.24
C SER A 167 15.95 9.13 15.06
N GLY A 168 16.74 8.06 15.21
CA GLY A 168 17.57 7.48 14.16
C GLY A 168 16.81 6.50 13.25
N LEU A 169 15.55 6.18 13.54
CA LEU A 169 14.72 5.37 12.63
C LEU A 169 14.27 6.22 11.44
N LYS A 170 14.75 5.88 10.26
CA LYS A 170 14.46 6.64 9.03
C LYS A 170 12.97 6.58 8.69
N LYS A 171 12.45 7.70 8.17
CA LYS A 171 11.11 7.81 7.60
C LYS A 171 11.22 8.58 6.28
N PRO A 172 11.01 7.93 5.12
CA PRO A 172 10.67 6.52 4.94
C PRO A 172 11.83 5.56 5.30
N LEU A 173 11.47 4.31 5.62
CA LEU A 173 12.40 3.19 5.79
C LEU A 173 12.16 2.17 4.68
N PHE A 174 13.22 1.61 4.11
CA PHE A 174 13.15 0.58 3.08
C PHE A 174 13.83 -0.70 3.53
N PHE A 175 13.25 -1.84 3.17
CA PHE A 175 13.81 -3.18 3.35
C PHE A 175 13.48 -4.02 2.11
N ASN A 176 14.50 -4.64 1.51
CA ASN A 176 14.42 -5.34 0.23
C ASN A 176 13.74 -4.52 -0.88
N GLY A 177 14.07 -3.22 -0.94
CA GLY A 177 13.48 -2.27 -1.90
C GLY A 177 12.02 -1.86 -1.62
N LYS A 178 11.44 -2.23 -0.48
CA LYS A 178 10.02 -1.98 -0.14
C LYS A 178 9.90 -1.02 1.05
N ALA A 179 9.00 -0.05 0.94
CA ALA A 179 8.69 0.85 2.05
C ALA A 179 8.12 0.06 3.25
N GLN A 180 8.58 0.39 4.45
CA GLN A 180 8.24 -0.31 5.70
C GLN A 180 7.23 0.50 6.53
N ALA A 181 6.47 -0.20 7.37
CA ALA A 181 5.37 0.38 8.14
C ALA A 181 5.87 1.17 9.38
N VAL A 182 6.58 2.28 9.15
CA VAL A 182 7.22 3.12 10.17
C VAL A 182 6.47 4.43 10.47
N PHE A 183 5.35 4.70 9.80
CA PHE A 183 4.53 5.89 10.02
C PHE A 183 3.44 5.62 11.06
N ASN A 184 3.13 6.63 11.87
CA ASN A 184 2.17 6.46 12.97
C ASN A 184 0.72 6.57 12.47
N THR A 185 0.09 5.42 12.23
CA THR A 185 -1.29 5.35 11.71
C THR A 185 -2.36 5.81 12.70
N SER A 186 -2.06 5.88 14.01
CA SER A 186 -2.99 6.46 15.00
C SER A 186 -3.12 7.99 14.89
N LYS A 187 -2.25 8.63 14.10
CA LYS A 187 -2.23 10.08 13.87
C LYS A 187 -2.36 10.40 12.38
N LEU A 188 -3.07 9.60 11.61
CA LEU A 188 -3.39 9.99 10.24
C LEU A 188 -4.25 11.25 10.25
N ILE A 189 -3.93 12.18 9.36
CA ILE A 189 -4.72 13.38 9.12
C ILE A 189 -5.78 13.03 8.07
N ARG A 190 -7.00 13.56 8.25
CA ARG A 190 -8.15 13.40 7.35
C ARG A 190 -8.70 14.78 7.05
N GLU A 191 -8.67 15.14 5.79
CA GLU A 191 -8.99 16.50 5.32
C GLU A 191 -9.86 16.40 4.06
N VAL A 192 -10.73 17.38 3.87
CA VAL A 192 -11.48 17.58 2.63
C VAL A 192 -10.99 18.86 1.96
N VAL A 193 -10.86 18.83 0.64
CA VAL A 193 -10.57 20.00 -0.20
C VAL A 193 -11.37 19.90 -1.51
N TYR A 194 -11.44 21.00 -2.25
CA TYR A 194 -12.22 21.09 -3.50
C TYR A 194 -11.33 21.55 -4.65
N VAL A 195 -11.16 20.72 -5.67
CA VAL A 195 -10.39 21.08 -6.87
C VAL A 195 -11.34 21.62 -7.94
N GLU A 196 -11.09 22.82 -8.44
CA GLU A 196 -11.81 23.37 -9.58
C GLU A 196 -11.33 22.71 -10.88
N ALA A 197 -12.19 21.97 -11.55
CA ALA A 197 -11.90 21.32 -12.83
C ALA A 197 -12.20 22.28 -14.00
N PRO A 198 -11.46 22.20 -15.13
CA PRO A 198 -11.69 23.07 -16.28
C PRO A 198 -12.87 22.59 -17.14
N ILE A 199 -14.04 22.47 -16.52
CA ILE A 199 -15.33 22.03 -17.09
C ILE A 199 -16.47 22.76 -16.39
N ASP A 200 -17.60 22.90 -17.07
CA ASP A 200 -18.88 23.43 -16.57
C ASP A 200 -19.96 22.44 -17.05
N SER A 201 -20.05 21.30 -16.38
CA SER A 201 -20.83 20.16 -16.87
C SER A 201 -22.32 20.27 -16.56
N ASP A 202 -22.70 21.12 -15.60
CA ASP A 202 -24.09 21.46 -15.30
C ASP A 202 -24.57 22.78 -15.94
N HIS A 203 -23.66 23.50 -16.62
CA HIS A 203 -23.95 24.72 -17.38
C HIS A 203 -24.47 25.86 -16.52
N ASP A 204 -23.98 25.98 -15.29
CA ASP A 204 -24.35 27.04 -14.36
C ASP A 204 -23.53 28.34 -14.56
N GLY A 205 -22.52 28.29 -15.44
CA GLY A 205 -21.64 29.42 -15.74
C GLY A 205 -20.43 29.53 -14.80
N ASN A 206 -20.20 28.55 -13.93
CA ASN A 206 -19.02 28.38 -13.09
C ASN A 206 -18.29 27.10 -13.47
N ARG A 207 -17.04 26.97 -13.01
CA ARG A 207 -16.30 25.73 -13.17
C ARG A 207 -16.66 24.74 -12.07
N ASP A 208 -16.74 23.47 -12.42
CA ASP A 208 -17.13 22.42 -11.46
C ASP A 208 -16.08 22.27 -10.35
N LEU A 209 -16.48 22.42 -9.08
CA LEU A 209 -15.67 22.03 -7.93
C LEU A 209 -15.84 20.53 -7.63
N VAL A 210 -14.73 19.82 -7.59
CA VAL A 210 -14.65 18.39 -7.33
C VAL A 210 -14.13 18.16 -5.92
N LYS A 211 -14.89 17.45 -5.09
CA LYS A 211 -14.50 17.10 -3.72
C LYS A 211 -13.41 16.03 -3.68
N LEU A 212 -12.44 16.21 -2.79
CA LEU A 212 -11.38 15.25 -2.49
C LEU A 212 -11.36 14.94 -1.00
N GLU A 213 -11.24 13.65 -0.68
CA GLU A 213 -10.96 13.16 0.67
C GLU A 213 -9.48 12.75 0.77
N VAL A 214 -8.71 13.49 1.56
CA VAL A 214 -7.26 13.32 1.73
C VAL A 214 -6.95 12.62 3.04
N ILE A 215 -6.19 11.54 2.98
CA ILE A 215 -5.62 10.84 4.12
C ILE A 215 -4.10 10.89 4.03
N ARG A 216 -3.42 11.52 4.99
CA ARG A 216 -1.95 11.64 4.97
C ARG A 216 -1.30 11.37 6.33
N PRO A 217 -0.05 10.89 6.38
CA PRO A 217 0.68 10.75 7.63
C PRO A 217 0.92 12.11 8.31
N ASN A 218 0.73 12.21 9.63
CA ASN A 218 1.00 13.45 10.37
C ASN A 218 2.48 13.89 10.32
N GLU A 219 3.40 12.99 10.01
CA GLU A 219 4.79 13.32 9.67
C GLU A 219 4.93 14.37 8.56
N THR A 220 3.94 14.51 7.68
CA THR A 220 3.92 15.56 6.65
C THR A 220 3.91 16.98 7.25
N ASN A 221 3.27 17.21 8.41
CA ASN A 221 3.34 18.47 9.16
C ASN A 221 4.75 18.81 9.68
N LYS A 222 5.69 17.87 9.58
CA LYS A 222 7.11 18.05 9.96
C LYS A 222 8.03 18.21 8.75
N GLY A 223 7.45 18.46 7.56
CA GLY A 223 8.19 18.71 6.33
C GLY A 223 8.49 17.47 5.48
N ILE A 224 8.09 16.26 5.91
CA ILE A 224 8.24 15.06 5.08
C ILE A 224 7.25 15.16 3.91
N LYS A 225 7.76 15.16 2.68
CA LYS A 225 6.94 15.06 1.47
C LYS A 225 6.70 13.60 1.12
N VAL A 226 5.46 13.26 0.78
CA VAL A 226 5.05 11.88 0.50
C VAL A 226 4.51 11.72 -0.92
N PRO A 227 4.71 10.57 -1.58
CA PRO A 227 3.99 10.22 -2.79
C PRO A 227 2.51 10.00 -2.50
N VAL A 228 1.68 10.09 -3.54
CA VAL A 228 0.23 9.97 -3.43
C VAL A 228 -0.28 8.75 -4.17
N VAL A 229 -1.20 8.03 -3.54
CA VAL A 229 -2.03 7.01 -4.17
C VAL A 229 -3.44 7.57 -4.30
N PHE A 230 -3.84 7.87 -5.53
CA PHE A 230 -5.13 8.45 -5.85
C PHE A 230 -6.12 7.38 -6.34
N THR A 231 -7.32 7.36 -5.78
CA THR A 231 -8.42 6.52 -6.23
C THR A 231 -9.59 7.38 -6.68
N ALA A 232 -9.79 7.45 -7.99
CA ALA A 232 -10.97 8.07 -8.60
C ALA A 232 -12.13 7.06 -8.58
N SER A 233 -13.10 7.23 -7.70
CA SER A 233 -14.17 6.26 -7.45
C SER A 233 -15.54 6.95 -7.43
N PRO A 234 -16.30 6.92 -8.53
CA PRO A 234 -17.64 7.50 -8.57
C PRO A 234 -18.63 6.93 -7.53
N TYR A 235 -18.30 5.77 -6.95
CA TYR A 235 -19.08 5.10 -5.92
C TYR A 235 -18.77 5.56 -4.49
N ASP A 236 -17.69 6.32 -4.28
CA ASP A 236 -17.10 6.54 -2.96
C ASP A 236 -18.02 7.30 -2.00
N GLN A 237 -18.93 8.11 -2.54
CA GLN A 237 -19.90 8.89 -1.78
C GLN A 237 -21.31 8.29 -1.79
N GLY A 238 -21.44 7.02 -2.18
CA GLY A 238 -22.70 6.28 -2.24
C GLY A 238 -23.19 6.03 -3.67
N THR A 239 -24.15 5.12 -3.78
CA THR A 239 -24.82 4.74 -5.03
C THR A 239 -26.33 4.91 -4.88
N ASN A 240 -27.05 5.03 -5.99
CA ASN A 240 -28.50 5.19 -6.02
C ASN A 240 -29.19 3.92 -6.56
N ASP A 241 -29.01 2.82 -5.84
CA ASP A 241 -29.33 1.46 -6.30
C ASP A 241 -30.82 1.30 -6.66
N GLU A 242 -31.73 1.81 -5.82
CA GLU A 242 -33.18 1.71 -6.07
C GLU A 242 -33.60 2.43 -7.37
N THR A 243 -32.98 3.58 -7.65
CA THR A 243 -33.25 4.31 -8.90
C THR A 243 -32.67 3.56 -10.10
N ALA A 244 -31.48 2.98 -9.94
CA ALA A 244 -30.85 2.17 -10.99
C ALA A 244 -31.71 0.94 -11.34
N ASP A 245 -32.25 0.23 -10.35
CA ASP A 245 -33.14 -0.92 -10.57
C ASP A 245 -34.41 -0.52 -11.33
N LYS A 246 -35.02 0.62 -10.98
CA LYS A 246 -36.22 1.14 -11.65
C LYS A 246 -35.97 1.60 -13.09
N LEU A 247 -34.77 2.12 -13.38
CA LEU A 247 -34.41 2.64 -14.70
C LEU A 247 -33.75 1.61 -15.62
N THR A 248 -33.40 0.43 -15.09
CA THR A 248 -32.79 -0.65 -15.88
C THR A 248 -33.72 -1.00 -17.05
N HIS A 249 -33.19 -0.91 -18.27
CA HIS A 249 -33.96 -1.19 -19.47
C HIS A 249 -34.52 -2.61 -19.44
N ASN A 250 -35.80 -2.75 -19.80
CA ASN A 250 -36.37 -4.07 -20.06
C ASN A 250 -35.64 -4.71 -21.24
N VAL A 251 -35.27 -5.98 -21.11
CA VAL A 251 -34.52 -6.76 -22.12
C VAL A 251 -35.26 -8.03 -22.52
N SER A 252 -36.58 -8.04 -22.38
CA SER A 252 -37.41 -9.19 -22.77
C SER A 252 -37.32 -9.51 -24.27
N ASN A 253 -37.30 -10.80 -24.60
CA ASN A 253 -37.10 -11.31 -25.96
C ASN A 253 -38.17 -10.87 -26.97
N ASP A 254 -39.36 -10.49 -26.51
CA ASP A 254 -40.45 -9.95 -27.32
C ASP A 254 -40.19 -8.53 -27.85
N GLN A 255 -39.12 -7.87 -27.39
CA GLN A 255 -38.70 -6.54 -27.85
C GLN A 255 -37.68 -6.58 -29.00
N LEU A 256 -37.28 -7.76 -29.46
CA LEU A 256 -36.34 -7.91 -30.57
C LEU A 256 -36.97 -7.44 -31.89
N THR A 257 -36.35 -6.45 -32.52
CA THR A 257 -36.73 -5.93 -33.83
C THR A 257 -35.64 -6.21 -34.85
N HIS A 258 -36.03 -6.48 -36.10
CA HIS A 258 -35.08 -6.61 -37.21
C HIS A 258 -34.41 -5.25 -37.44
N LYS A 259 -33.06 -5.24 -37.49
CA LYS A 259 -32.30 -4.03 -37.82
C LYS A 259 -32.25 -3.88 -39.34
N GLU A 260 -32.88 -2.84 -39.86
CA GLU A 260 -32.72 -2.50 -41.28
C GLU A 260 -31.30 -1.98 -41.55
N PRO A 261 -30.63 -2.45 -42.63
CA PRO A 261 -29.35 -1.90 -43.05
C PRO A 261 -29.44 -0.38 -43.21
N ASN A 262 -28.47 0.33 -42.63
CA ASN A 262 -28.34 1.78 -42.77
C ASN A 262 -26.92 2.13 -43.25
N THR A 263 -26.73 3.38 -43.64
CA THR A 263 -25.45 3.92 -44.11
C THR A 263 -24.84 4.90 -43.10
N LEU A 264 -25.21 4.80 -41.83
CA LEU A 264 -24.67 5.69 -40.79
C LEU A 264 -23.16 5.51 -40.70
N THR A 265 -22.47 6.64 -40.69
CA THR A 265 -21.04 6.77 -40.46
C THR A 265 -20.80 7.12 -38.99
N LYS A 266 -19.54 7.11 -38.56
CA LYS A 266 -19.17 7.59 -37.23
C LYS A 266 -19.59 9.05 -37.02
N ASP A 267 -19.46 9.88 -38.06
CA ASP A 267 -19.75 11.31 -37.99
C ASP A 267 -21.24 11.55 -37.74
N ASP A 268 -22.12 10.69 -38.29
CA ASP A 268 -23.58 10.78 -38.08
C ASP A 268 -24.02 10.51 -36.64
N VAL A 269 -23.17 9.86 -35.84
CA VAL A 269 -23.44 9.48 -34.44
C VAL A 269 -22.48 10.13 -33.45
N THR A 270 -21.57 10.98 -33.92
CA THR A 270 -20.64 11.71 -33.05
C THR A 270 -21.37 12.93 -32.50
N ALA A 271 -21.55 12.98 -31.17
CA ALA A 271 -22.04 14.16 -30.51
C ALA A 271 -21.02 15.30 -30.62
N ALA A 272 -21.49 16.53 -30.83
CA ALA A 272 -20.63 17.70 -30.73
C ALA A 272 -20.19 17.88 -29.27
N ASP A 273 -18.95 18.35 -29.07
CA ASP A 273 -18.48 18.68 -27.72
C ASP A 273 -19.37 19.79 -27.13
N PRO A 274 -19.94 19.58 -25.92
CA PRO A 274 -20.74 20.61 -25.28
C PRO A 274 -19.83 21.79 -24.92
N ASN A 275 -20.07 22.93 -25.59
CA ASN A 275 -19.63 24.29 -25.24
C ASN A 275 -18.13 24.48 -24.88
N THR A 276 -17.38 25.12 -25.80
CA THR A 276 -15.94 25.37 -25.64
C THR A 276 -15.59 26.60 -24.80
N SER A 277 -16.56 27.43 -24.45
CA SER A 277 -16.32 28.66 -23.68
C SER A 277 -16.37 28.38 -22.18
N LEU A 278 -15.23 27.96 -21.62
CA LEU A 278 -15.10 27.76 -20.18
C LEU A 278 -15.21 29.09 -19.42
N PRO A 279 -15.93 29.12 -18.28
CA PRO A 279 -15.87 30.23 -17.33
C PRO A 279 -14.41 30.54 -16.90
N PRO A 280 -14.10 31.76 -16.45
CA PRO A 280 -12.79 32.08 -15.90
C PRO A 280 -12.52 31.26 -14.64
N GLU A 281 -11.25 30.92 -14.40
CA GLU A 281 -10.82 30.24 -13.17
C GLU A 281 -11.02 31.13 -11.95
N THR A 282 -11.45 30.52 -10.84
CA THR A 282 -11.54 31.21 -9.55
C THR A 282 -10.13 31.54 -9.06
N LYS A 283 -9.89 32.83 -8.78
CA LYS A 283 -8.62 33.28 -8.22
C LYS A 283 -8.72 33.26 -6.69
N PRO A 284 -7.86 32.50 -5.99
CA PRO A 284 -7.89 32.49 -4.53
C PRO A 284 -7.52 33.86 -3.98
N GLU A 285 -8.31 34.38 -3.03
CA GLU A 285 -8.03 35.65 -2.36
C GLU A 285 -6.88 35.52 -1.35
N GLN A 286 -6.74 34.34 -0.77
CA GLN A 286 -5.69 33.97 0.17
C GLN A 286 -5.28 32.50 0.00
N ILE A 287 -4.09 32.14 0.47
CA ILE A 287 -3.59 30.76 0.47
C ILE A 287 -3.32 30.29 1.90
N THR A 288 -3.79 29.10 2.23
CA THR A 288 -3.56 28.43 3.51
C THR A 288 -2.93 27.04 3.31
N ASP A 289 -2.32 26.53 4.37
CA ASP A 289 -1.80 25.16 4.46
C ASP A 289 -2.73 24.23 5.28
N THR A 290 -3.86 24.76 5.76
CA THR A 290 -4.81 24.04 6.64
C THR A 290 -6.15 23.90 5.95
N ALA A 291 -6.61 22.65 5.78
CA ALA A 291 -7.99 22.38 5.38
C ALA A 291 -8.95 22.61 6.56
N GLU A 292 -10.18 23.00 6.25
CA GLU A 292 -11.19 23.36 7.26
C GLU A 292 -12.17 22.22 7.54
N GLU A 293 -12.26 21.27 6.61
CA GLU A 293 -13.17 20.15 6.66
C GLU A 293 -12.43 18.83 6.89
N SER A 294 -13.12 17.90 7.57
CA SER A 294 -12.66 16.54 7.83
C SER A 294 -13.79 15.57 7.55
N PHE A 295 -13.46 14.29 7.44
CA PHE A 295 -14.41 13.24 7.10
C PHE A 295 -14.13 11.96 7.88
N THR A 296 -15.13 11.08 7.90
CA THR A 296 -15.00 9.70 8.36
C THR A 296 -15.28 8.79 7.17
N LYS A 297 -14.37 7.87 6.87
CA LYS A 297 -14.52 6.96 5.74
C LYS A 297 -15.16 5.65 6.16
N THR A 298 -16.14 5.19 5.39
CA THR A 298 -16.84 3.91 5.59
C THR A 298 -16.26 2.79 4.72
N TRP A 299 -15.58 3.13 3.62
CA TRP A 299 -14.93 2.18 2.73
C TRP A 299 -13.51 2.63 2.38
N THR A 300 -12.57 1.70 2.30
CA THR A 300 -11.22 1.93 1.79
C THR A 300 -10.80 0.76 0.92
N TYR A 301 -9.90 1.03 -0.03
CA TYR A 301 -9.21 -0.06 -0.72
C TYR A 301 -8.05 -0.52 0.16
N THR A 302 -8.02 -1.80 0.55
CA THR A 302 -7.06 -2.30 1.57
C THR A 302 -5.59 -2.12 1.19
N LEU A 303 -5.27 -2.09 -0.11
CA LEU A 303 -3.93 -1.72 -0.60
C LEU A 303 -3.55 -0.28 -0.20
N ASN A 304 -4.49 0.65 -0.26
CA ASN A 304 -4.26 2.04 0.11
C ASN A 304 -3.97 2.15 1.61
N ASP A 305 -4.69 1.41 2.46
CA ASP A 305 -4.40 1.36 3.91
C ASP A 305 -3.02 0.76 4.22
N TYR A 306 -2.63 -0.29 3.48
CA TYR A 306 -1.28 -0.86 3.55
C TYR A 306 -0.20 0.18 3.22
N LEU A 307 -0.45 1.04 2.22
CA LEU A 307 0.48 2.08 1.79
C LEU A 307 0.50 3.30 2.74
N LEU A 308 -0.61 3.64 3.41
CA LEU A 308 -0.67 4.71 4.42
C LEU A 308 0.34 4.48 5.56
N ALA A 309 0.39 3.25 6.07
CA ALA A 309 1.35 2.88 7.12
C ALA A 309 2.82 3.00 6.66
N ARG A 310 3.04 3.02 5.35
CA ARG A 310 4.35 3.00 4.68
C ARG A 310 4.77 4.35 4.09
N GLY A 311 4.03 5.42 4.42
CA GLY A 311 4.42 6.79 4.07
C GLY A 311 3.92 7.28 2.73
N PHE A 312 2.84 6.69 2.21
CA PHE A 312 2.08 7.25 1.10
C PHE A 312 0.91 8.04 1.67
N ALA A 313 0.54 9.14 1.02
CA ALA A 313 -0.79 9.72 1.20
C ALA A 313 -1.79 8.99 0.30
N VAL A 314 -3.05 8.95 0.71
CA VAL A 314 -4.14 8.37 -0.06
C VAL A 314 -5.18 9.44 -0.29
N VAL A 315 -5.62 9.58 -1.53
CA VAL A 315 -6.65 10.56 -1.92
C VAL A 315 -7.77 9.81 -2.61
N TYR A 316 -9.01 10.14 -2.24
CA TYR A 316 -10.21 9.67 -2.91
C TYR A 316 -10.96 10.85 -3.51
N SER A 317 -11.52 10.65 -4.69
CA SER A 317 -12.49 11.59 -5.27
C SER A 317 -13.53 10.81 -6.04
N ALA A 318 -14.79 11.24 -5.91
CA ALA A 318 -15.90 10.66 -6.66
C ALA A 318 -16.14 11.36 -8.01
N GLY A 319 -15.48 12.51 -8.25
CA GLY A 319 -15.60 13.28 -9.48
C GLY A 319 -16.87 14.13 -9.54
N ILE A 320 -17.09 14.79 -10.67
CA ILE A 320 -18.28 15.61 -10.96
C ILE A 320 -19.59 14.85 -10.75
N GLY A 321 -20.69 15.55 -10.46
CA GLY A 321 -22.04 14.99 -10.30
C GLY A 321 -22.19 13.98 -9.17
N THR A 322 -21.24 13.95 -8.25
CA THR A 322 -21.31 13.13 -7.03
C THR A 322 -21.51 14.01 -5.81
N LYS A 323 -21.81 13.40 -4.67
CA LYS A 323 -22.14 14.12 -3.43
C LYS A 323 -21.08 15.19 -3.12
N ASP A 324 -21.56 16.40 -2.88
CA ASP A 324 -20.79 17.61 -2.54
C ASP A 324 -19.82 18.09 -3.65
N SER A 325 -19.84 17.50 -4.85
CA SER A 325 -19.17 18.04 -6.05
C SER A 325 -20.22 18.65 -6.98
N ASP A 326 -19.80 19.61 -7.80
CA ASP A 326 -20.65 20.21 -8.85
C ASP A 326 -20.79 19.30 -10.07
N GLY A 327 -21.67 19.65 -11.00
CA GLY A 327 -21.78 19.01 -12.30
C GLY A 327 -22.72 17.80 -12.39
N TYR A 328 -22.61 17.07 -13.50
CA TYR A 328 -23.38 15.84 -13.78
C TYR A 328 -22.50 14.62 -14.03
N ARG A 329 -23.07 13.41 -13.84
CA ARG A 329 -22.41 12.17 -14.27
C ARG A 329 -22.57 11.95 -15.76
N THR A 330 -21.44 11.97 -16.47
CA THR A 330 -21.36 11.83 -17.92
C THR A 330 -20.68 10.53 -18.32
N THR A 331 -21.13 9.41 -17.73
CA THR A 331 -20.54 8.05 -17.79
C THR A 331 -19.50 7.82 -18.90
N GLY A 332 -18.21 7.82 -18.54
CA GLY A 332 -17.10 7.51 -19.46
C GLY A 332 -16.75 8.62 -20.46
N SER A 333 -17.32 9.83 -20.34
CA SER A 333 -16.98 10.98 -21.18
C SER A 333 -15.60 11.55 -20.85
N ILE A 334 -15.19 12.51 -21.68
CA ILE A 334 -13.98 13.29 -21.46
C ILE A 334 -14.05 14.10 -20.16
N ASP A 335 -15.22 14.58 -19.73
CA ASP A 335 -15.37 15.40 -18.51
C ASP A 335 -15.05 14.63 -17.23
N GLU A 336 -15.39 13.33 -17.18
CA GLU A 336 -14.97 12.47 -16.08
C GLU A 336 -13.45 12.27 -16.05
N THR A 337 -12.81 12.30 -17.23
CA THR A 337 -11.35 12.25 -17.34
C THR A 337 -10.72 13.59 -16.93
N ILE A 338 -11.31 14.71 -17.35
CA ILE A 338 -10.83 16.06 -17.02
C ILE A 338 -10.93 16.31 -15.51
N SER A 339 -12.08 16.01 -14.90
CA SER A 339 -12.25 16.11 -13.43
C SER A 339 -11.26 15.22 -12.67
N THR A 340 -11.00 14.00 -13.16
CA THR A 340 -9.99 13.10 -12.57
C THR A 340 -8.57 13.67 -12.70
N THR A 341 -8.21 14.22 -13.85
CA THR A 341 -6.87 14.75 -14.10
C THR A 341 -6.62 16.08 -13.39
N ALA A 342 -7.64 16.91 -13.18
CA ALA A 342 -7.55 18.13 -12.36
C ALA A 342 -7.10 17.82 -10.92
N VAL A 343 -7.56 16.70 -10.34
CA VAL A 343 -7.08 16.22 -9.03
C VAL A 343 -5.58 15.93 -9.07
N ILE A 344 -5.11 15.26 -10.12
CA ILE A 344 -3.69 14.93 -10.30
C ILE A 344 -2.85 16.20 -10.49
N GLU A 345 -3.36 17.18 -11.22
CA GLU A 345 -2.71 18.50 -11.37
C GLU A 345 -2.53 19.19 -10.02
N TRP A 346 -3.55 19.18 -9.15
CA TRP A 346 -3.42 19.73 -7.80
C TRP A 346 -2.37 18.99 -6.98
N LEU A 347 -2.43 17.65 -6.97
CA LEU A 347 -1.48 16.78 -6.26
C LEU A 347 -0.04 16.89 -6.77
N SER A 348 0.14 17.33 -8.02
CA SER A 348 1.42 17.56 -8.69
C SER A 348 1.83 19.03 -8.74
N HIS A 349 1.14 19.89 -7.99
CA HIS A 349 1.42 21.31 -7.81
C HIS A 349 1.20 22.19 -9.05
N GLN A 350 0.38 21.73 -10.00
CA GLN A 350 0.03 22.44 -11.23
C GLN A 350 -1.29 23.21 -11.12
N ARG A 351 -2.10 22.92 -10.10
CA ARG A 351 -3.41 23.53 -9.84
C ARG A 351 -3.58 23.89 -8.37
N ILE A 352 -4.46 24.84 -8.07
CA ILE A 352 -4.89 25.18 -6.71
C ILE A 352 -6.24 24.51 -6.41
N ALA A 353 -6.42 24.04 -5.17
CA ALA A 353 -7.71 23.63 -4.64
C ALA A 353 -8.22 24.70 -3.66
N PHE A 354 -9.43 24.56 -3.17
CA PHE A 354 -10.05 25.42 -2.17
C PHE A 354 -10.37 24.63 -0.89
N THR A 355 -10.38 25.32 0.25
CA THR A 355 -10.67 24.69 1.55
C THR A 355 -12.13 24.29 1.70
N ASN A 356 -13.02 25.06 1.09
CA ASN A 356 -14.46 24.80 0.99
C ASN A 356 -15.01 25.34 -0.34
N ARG A 357 -16.33 25.30 -0.52
CA ARG A 357 -17.01 25.67 -1.78
C ARG A 357 -17.41 27.16 -1.89
N THR A 358 -17.11 28.00 -0.90
CA THR A 358 -17.78 29.31 -0.75
C THR A 358 -16.87 30.53 -0.64
N ASP A 359 -15.76 30.46 0.09
CA ASP A 359 -14.97 31.63 0.47
C ASP A 359 -13.68 31.81 -0.36
N SER A 360 -13.47 30.96 -1.37
CA SER A 360 -12.33 31.05 -2.31
C SER A 360 -10.95 31.04 -1.63
N VAL A 361 -10.84 30.42 -0.45
CA VAL A 361 -9.56 30.24 0.25
C VAL A 361 -8.79 29.09 -0.40
N GLY A 362 -7.67 29.42 -1.05
CA GLY A 362 -6.87 28.45 -1.78
C GLY A 362 -5.99 27.60 -0.88
N ILE A 363 -5.75 26.35 -1.28
CA ILE A 363 -4.88 25.39 -0.60
C ILE A 363 -4.05 24.62 -1.62
N LYS A 364 -2.73 24.56 -1.36
CA LYS A 364 -1.79 23.75 -2.16
C LYS A 364 -1.69 22.34 -1.57
N ALA A 365 -1.41 21.34 -2.41
CA ALA A 365 -0.99 20.02 -1.95
C ALA A 365 0.45 20.02 -1.40
N TRP A 366 0.77 20.96 -0.50
CA TRP A 366 2.14 21.23 -0.06
C TRP A 366 2.82 20.00 0.56
N TRP A 367 2.07 19.04 1.10
CA TRP A 367 2.58 17.80 1.68
C TRP A 367 2.97 16.73 0.64
N SER A 368 2.53 16.88 -0.61
CA SER A 368 2.84 15.97 -1.71
C SER A 368 4.27 16.17 -2.22
N ASN A 369 4.90 15.11 -2.73
CA ASN A 369 6.14 15.22 -3.49
C ASN A 369 5.91 15.35 -5.01
N GLY A 370 4.64 15.45 -5.43
CA GLY A 370 4.22 15.59 -6.82
C GLY A 370 4.16 14.30 -7.64
N ASN A 371 4.53 13.14 -7.07
CA ASN A 371 4.40 11.85 -7.73
C ASN A 371 3.09 11.17 -7.32
N VAL A 372 2.23 10.91 -8.30
CA VAL A 372 0.91 10.31 -8.10
C VAL A 372 0.87 8.96 -8.80
N GLY A 373 0.44 7.91 -8.10
CA GLY A 373 0.00 6.64 -8.68
C GLY A 373 -1.51 6.49 -8.49
N MET A 374 -2.18 5.75 -9.37
CA MET A 374 -3.62 5.46 -9.23
C MET A 374 -3.89 4.02 -8.83
N THR A 375 -4.92 3.79 -8.01
CA THR A 375 -5.35 2.45 -7.58
C THR A 375 -6.85 2.27 -7.65
N GLY A 376 -7.27 1.01 -7.85
CA GLY A 376 -8.67 0.60 -7.86
C GLY A 376 -8.96 -0.45 -8.93
N ARG A 377 -10.21 -0.92 -8.96
CA ARG A 377 -10.74 -1.88 -9.94
C ARG A 377 -12.10 -1.42 -10.45
N SER A 378 -12.59 -2.00 -11.55
CA SER A 378 -13.84 -1.58 -12.20
C SER A 378 -13.72 -0.12 -12.67
N TYR A 379 -14.73 0.72 -12.45
CA TYR A 379 -14.74 2.14 -12.82
C TYR A 379 -13.48 2.91 -12.37
N LEU A 380 -12.94 2.56 -11.20
CA LEU A 380 -11.71 3.16 -10.68
C LEU A 380 -10.51 2.88 -11.60
N GLY A 381 -10.44 1.65 -12.12
CA GLY A 381 -9.45 1.24 -13.10
C GLY A 381 -9.71 1.83 -14.49
N THR A 382 -10.99 2.02 -14.86
CA THR A 382 -11.38 2.72 -16.10
C THR A 382 -10.86 4.15 -16.09
N LEU A 383 -11.09 4.91 -15.01
CA LEU A 383 -10.60 6.27 -14.87
C LEU A 383 -9.07 6.34 -14.74
N ALA A 384 -8.44 5.35 -14.13
CA ALA A 384 -6.98 5.25 -14.12
C ALA A 384 -6.41 5.10 -15.55
N ASN A 385 -7.02 4.27 -16.39
CA ASN A 385 -6.62 4.14 -17.80
C ASN A 385 -6.84 5.44 -18.57
N ALA A 386 -8.00 6.09 -18.39
CA ALA A 386 -8.29 7.37 -19.04
C ALA A 386 -7.28 8.47 -18.63
N ALA A 387 -6.98 8.58 -17.34
CA ALA A 387 -5.98 9.52 -16.83
C ALA A 387 -4.58 9.25 -17.38
N ILE A 388 -4.16 7.98 -17.49
CA ILE A 388 -2.86 7.63 -18.10
C ILE A 388 -2.82 8.07 -19.57
N LEU A 389 -3.90 7.82 -20.33
CA LEU A 389 -3.97 8.17 -21.75
C LEU A 389 -4.01 9.68 -22.00
N SER A 390 -4.45 10.48 -21.03
CA SER A 390 -4.41 11.96 -21.11
C SER A 390 -2.99 12.53 -21.11
N GLY A 391 -2.00 11.78 -20.58
CA GLY A 391 -0.64 12.27 -20.41
C GLY A 391 -0.46 13.32 -19.30
N VAL A 392 -1.43 13.46 -18.38
CA VAL A 392 -1.38 14.44 -17.28
C VAL A 392 -0.04 14.37 -16.51
N PRO A 393 0.66 15.51 -16.31
CA PRO A 393 1.93 15.48 -15.60
C PRO A 393 1.74 15.12 -14.11
N GLY A 394 2.75 14.49 -13.52
CA GLY A 394 2.71 14.03 -12.13
C GLY A 394 2.18 12.60 -11.95
N LEU A 395 1.32 12.11 -12.85
CA LEU A 395 0.92 10.69 -12.88
C LEU A 395 2.10 9.82 -13.32
N LYS A 396 2.49 8.88 -12.47
CA LYS A 396 3.60 7.95 -12.71
C LYS A 396 3.02 6.58 -13.10
N PRO A 397 3.14 6.16 -14.37
CA PRO A 397 2.56 4.90 -14.85
C PRO A 397 3.37 3.66 -14.43
N ARG A 398 4.62 3.82 -13.94
CA ARG A 398 5.52 2.75 -13.49
C ARG A 398 6.46 3.22 -12.39
#